data_AF-A0AAJ2E7T5-F1
#
_entry.id   AF-A0AAJ2E7T5-F1
#
_cell.length_a   1.000
_cell.length_b   1.000
_cell.length_c   1.000
_cell.angle_alpha   90.00
_cell.angle_beta   90.00
_cell.angle_gamma   90.00
#
_symmetry.space_group_name_H-M   'P 1'
#
loop_
_entity.id
_entity.type
_entity.pdbx_description
1 polymer ?
#
loop_
_entity_poly.entity_id
_entity_poly.type
_entity_poly.pdbx_seq_one_letter_code
_entity_poly.pdbx_strand_id
1 'polypeptide(L)'
;MTDRRGGLLQGRVICGRCGNRMRVRYQRVSARLEPYYVCHDVAAHDAGEPCQSVRGSAIDDAISLLLIETVRPAAIEVALAVEDEIAERIEQANSMRLKQLERARYEAELARRRYMNVDPANRMVADTLEADWNDRLRRLDALQQEHDRLRQSDQNLLGDEARTRIRVLADDFANLWNDKRVESVERKRMLGLLIEDVTLIKSERVSIHVRFRGGCTTSLDVDKPKSMALVRKTQPAVVSVIDELLETYTDQEVATRLNELGHTNWQHQRFTARKVALIRTTYSLRSRFERLRSLGLLTGAELAAQLEVSQTTIHQWGRQGLLKRQIYGHDHRCLYEPLGDVVLLRGTGGRKATPPTFITA
;
A
#
# COMPACT_ATOMS: atom_id res chain seq x y z
N MET A 1 -13.85 -3.30 8.56
CA MET A 1 -13.05 -4.47 8.14
C MET A 1 -11.76 -3.96 7.53
N THR A 2 -10.69 -3.98 8.31
CA THR A 2 -9.37 -3.43 7.97
C THR A 2 -8.67 -4.36 6.98
N ASP A 3 -8.30 -3.83 5.82
CA ASP A 3 -7.46 -4.47 4.81
C ASP A 3 -6.16 -4.97 5.47
N ARG A 4 -6.02 -6.29 5.64
CA ARG A 4 -4.89 -6.96 6.32
C ARG A 4 -3.78 -7.34 5.33
N ARG A 5 -3.55 -6.54 4.29
CA ARG A 5 -2.38 -6.65 3.37
C ARG A 5 -1.07 -6.16 4.02
N GLY A 6 -0.87 -6.46 5.31
CA GLY A 6 0.24 -5.90 6.07
C GLY A 6 1.30 -6.94 6.42
N GLY A 7 2.53 -6.76 5.94
CA GLY A 7 3.69 -7.54 6.37
C GLY A 7 3.77 -8.87 5.63
N LEU A 8 3.61 -8.83 4.30
CA LEU A 8 3.64 -9.99 3.42
C LEU A 8 4.95 -10.79 3.56
N LEU A 9 6.06 -10.11 3.83
CA LEU A 9 7.40 -10.68 3.93
C LEU A 9 7.80 -11.05 5.38
N GLN A 10 6.84 -11.14 6.30
CA GLN A 10 7.12 -11.50 7.68
C GLN A 10 7.93 -12.81 7.77
N GLY A 11 9.09 -12.73 8.42
CA GLY A 11 10.01 -13.86 8.61
C GLY A 11 10.95 -14.15 7.43
N ARG A 12 10.88 -13.38 6.33
CA ARG A 12 11.72 -13.56 5.13
C ARG A 12 12.61 -12.37 4.80
N VAL A 13 12.44 -11.25 5.48
CA VAL A 13 13.23 -10.05 5.23
C VAL A 13 14.60 -10.13 5.91
N ILE A 14 15.65 -9.88 5.15
CA ILE A 14 17.04 -9.76 5.59
C ILE A 14 17.50 -8.30 5.44
N CYS A 15 18.24 -7.81 6.43
CA CYS A 15 18.87 -6.52 6.40
C CYS A 15 20.11 -6.56 5.51
N GLY A 16 20.10 -5.88 4.36
CA GLY A 16 21.27 -5.84 3.48
C GLY A 16 22.44 -4.99 3.98
N ARG A 17 22.34 -4.40 5.18
CA ARG A 17 23.46 -3.70 5.86
C ARG A 17 24.23 -4.61 6.83
N CYS A 18 23.52 -5.45 7.59
CA CYS A 18 24.14 -6.26 8.65
C CYS A 18 23.90 -7.78 8.50
N GLY A 19 23.13 -8.22 7.50
CA GLY A 19 22.83 -9.63 7.23
C GLY A 19 21.74 -10.25 8.13
N ASN A 20 21.24 -9.54 9.14
CA ASN A 20 20.29 -10.11 10.11
C ASN A 20 18.83 -10.04 9.65
N ARG A 21 18.01 -10.97 10.17
CA ARG A 21 16.56 -10.98 9.92
C ARG A 21 15.88 -9.73 10.47
N MET A 22 15.01 -9.14 9.67
CA MET A 22 14.20 -8.00 10.07
C MET A 22 12.85 -8.46 10.65
N ARG A 23 12.37 -7.76 11.68
CA ARG A 23 11.05 -8.00 12.28
C ARG A 23 10.01 -7.07 11.68
N VAL A 24 8.75 -7.48 11.70
CA VAL A 24 7.63 -6.62 11.32
C VAL A 24 7.13 -5.89 12.55
N ARG A 25 7.12 -4.56 12.48
CA ARG A 25 6.45 -3.68 13.42
C ARG A 25 5.28 -3.02 12.71
N TYR A 26 4.12 -2.99 13.34
CA TYR A 26 2.97 -2.28 12.79
C TYR A 26 2.88 -0.89 13.40
N GLN A 27 2.58 0.11 12.56
CA GLN A 27 2.37 1.48 13.01
C GLN A 27 1.08 2.00 12.38
N ARG A 28 0.24 2.66 13.19
CA ARG A 28 -0.92 3.39 12.68
C ARG A 28 -0.43 4.63 11.96
N VAL A 29 -0.70 4.72 10.66
CA VAL A 29 -0.47 5.89 9.83
C VAL A 29 -1.84 6.34 9.35
N SER A 30 -2.31 7.48 9.88
CA SER A 30 -3.70 7.92 9.70
C SER A 30 -4.69 6.83 10.17
N ALA A 31 -5.68 6.46 9.35
CA ALA A 31 -6.66 5.42 9.65
C ALA A 31 -6.21 3.98 9.32
N ARG A 32 -5.01 3.77 8.78
CA ARG A 32 -4.53 2.45 8.33
C ARG A 32 -3.37 1.94 9.20
N LEU A 33 -3.30 0.62 9.35
CA LEU A 33 -2.20 -0.04 10.04
C LEU A 33 -1.16 -0.46 8.98
N GLU A 34 -0.01 0.20 8.97
CA GLU A 34 1.05 -0.06 7.98
C GLU A 34 2.16 -0.93 8.60
N PRO A 35 2.68 -1.93 7.85
CA PRO A 35 3.84 -2.71 8.27
C PRO A 35 5.12 -1.89 8.10
N TYR A 36 6.06 -2.07 9.01
CA TYR A 36 7.45 -1.62 8.90
C TYR A 36 8.36 -2.83 9.11
N TYR A 37 9.32 -3.01 8.21
CA TYR A 37 10.41 -3.95 8.39
C TYR A 37 11.51 -3.22 9.16
N VAL A 38 11.86 -3.73 10.35
CA VAL A 38 12.82 -3.10 11.26
C VAL A 38 13.93 -4.08 11.60
N CYS A 39 15.17 -3.64 11.42
CA CYS A 39 16.36 -4.34 11.90
C CYS A 39 16.73 -3.77 13.28
N HIS A 40 16.64 -4.60 14.32
CA HIS A 40 16.80 -4.17 15.72
C HIS A 40 18.17 -4.46 16.34
N ASP A 41 19.11 -5.06 15.62
CA ASP A 41 20.25 -5.71 16.30
C ASP A 41 21.21 -4.75 17.02
N VAL A 42 21.46 -3.58 16.43
CA VAL A 42 22.29 -2.53 17.08
C VAL A 42 21.58 -1.91 18.30
N ALA A 43 20.24 -1.94 18.33
CA ALA A 43 19.45 -1.40 19.43
C ALA A 43 19.32 -2.36 20.63
N ALA A 44 19.52 -3.66 20.41
CA ALA A 44 19.34 -4.68 21.45
C ALA A 44 20.55 -4.80 22.40
N HIS A 45 21.74 -4.40 21.96
CA HIS A 45 22.96 -4.49 22.76
C HIS A 45 23.42 -3.14 23.35
N ASP A 46 23.12 -2.00 22.69
CA ASP A 46 23.64 -0.67 23.08
C ASP A 46 22.59 0.44 23.28
N ALA A 47 21.29 0.11 23.32
CA ALA A 47 20.20 1.10 23.36
C ALA A 47 20.27 2.16 22.23
N GLY A 48 20.90 1.82 21.10
CA GLY A 48 21.08 2.69 19.94
C GLY A 48 19.88 2.72 18.98
N GLU A 49 20.01 3.52 17.92
CA GLU A 49 19.02 3.54 16.83
C GLU A 49 19.00 2.21 16.04
N PRO A 50 17.83 1.78 15.52
CA PRO A 50 17.75 0.57 14.71
C PRO A 50 18.60 0.72 13.43
N CYS A 51 19.35 -0.33 13.06
CA CYS A 51 20.26 -0.31 11.90
C CYS A 51 19.59 0.20 10.61
N GLN A 52 18.37 -0.26 10.34
CA GLN A 52 17.48 0.36 9.36
C GLN A 52 16.02 0.00 9.62
N SER A 53 15.13 0.91 9.18
CA SER A 53 13.69 0.71 9.16
C SER A 53 13.10 1.15 7.82
N VAL A 54 12.31 0.27 7.22
CA VAL A 54 11.69 0.43 5.89
C VAL A 54 10.18 0.27 6.02
N ARG A 55 9.40 1.17 5.42
CA ARG A 55 7.94 1.04 5.36
C ARG A 55 7.59 -0.08 4.38
N GLY A 56 6.78 -1.03 4.82
CA GLY A 56 6.55 -2.29 4.13
C GLY A 56 5.53 -2.23 3.00
N SER A 57 4.56 -1.30 3.00
CA SER A 57 3.46 -1.32 2.01
C SER A 57 3.95 -1.31 0.56
N ALA A 58 4.79 -0.34 0.18
CA ALA A 58 5.30 -0.26 -1.19
C ALA A 58 6.23 -1.45 -1.55
N ILE A 59 6.86 -2.07 -0.55
CA ILE A 59 7.69 -3.27 -0.74
C ILE A 59 6.79 -4.48 -1.00
N ASP A 60 5.74 -4.66 -0.19
CA ASP A 60 4.77 -5.75 -0.32
C ASP A 60 4.04 -5.67 -1.67
N ASP A 61 3.71 -4.47 -2.14
CA ASP A 61 3.12 -4.23 -3.46
C ASP A 61 4.09 -4.58 -4.59
N ALA A 62 5.36 -4.15 -4.48
CA ALA A 62 6.38 -4.45 -5.49
C ALA A 62 6.69 -5.95 -5.58
N ILE A 63 6.77 -6.65 -4.44
CA ILE A 63 6.93 -8.11 -4.43
C ILE A 63 5.70 -8.81 -5.00
N SER A 64 4.50 -8.32 -4.68
CA SER A 64 3.27 -8.90 -5.24
C SER A 64 3.26 -8.80 -6.77
N LEU A 65 3.64 -7.65 -7.32
CA LEU A 65 3.77 -7.45 -8.77
C LEU A 65 4.83 -8.37 -9.37
N LEU A 66 6.02 -8.43 -8.77
CA LEU A 66 7.09 -9.32 -9.22
C LEU A 66 6.63 -10.79 -9.26
N LEU A 67 5.94 -11.24 -8.21
CA LEU A 67 5.42 -12.60 -8.16
C LEU A 67 4.41 -12.86 -9.28
N ILE A 68 3.47 -11.95 -9.51
CA ILE A 68 2.50 -12.09 -10.59
C ILE A 68 3.20 -12.19 -11.95
N GLU A 69 4.21 -11.36 -12.21
CA GLU A 69 4.97 -11.36 -13.46
C GLU A 69 5.84 -12.62 -13.64
N THR A 70 6.46 -13.09 -12.56
CA THR A 70 7.40 -14.23 -12.57
C THR A 70 6.68 -15.58 -12.60
N VAL A 71 5.55 -15.70 -11.89
CA VAL A 71 4.80 -16.96 -11.75
C VAL A 71 4.01 -17.27 -13.02
N ARG A 72 3.50 -16.26 -13.74
CA ARG A 72 2.60 -16.48 -14.90
C ARG A 72 3.19 -17.40 -15.99
N PRO A 73 4.48 -17.31 -16.37
CA PRO A 73 5.05 -18.19 -17.39
C PRO A 73 5.60 -19.51 -16.80
N ALA A 74 6.27 -19.44 -15.64
CA ALA A 74 7.01 -20.58 -15.08
C ALA A 74 6.15 -21.55 -14.26
N ALA A 75 5.02 -21.10 -13.71
CA ALA A 75 4.14 -21.96 -12.91
C ALA A 75 3.46 -23.04 -13.75
N ILE A 76 3.21 -22.78 -15.02
CA ILE A 76 2.59 -23.75 -15.94
C ILE A 76 3.58 -24.86 -16.25
N GLU A 77 4.81 -24.52 -16.64
CA GLU A 77 5.85 -25.52 -16.97
C GLU A 77 6.25 -26.37 -15.77
N VAL A 78 6.41 -25.76 -14.59
CA VAL A 78 6.73 -26.50 -13.36
C VAL A 78 5.55 -27.33 -12.87
N ALA A 79 4.31 -26.84 -12.99
CA ALA A 79 3.13 -27.64 -12.68
C ALA A 79 3.05 -28.88 -13.59
N LEU A 80 3.32 -28.73 -14.88
CA LEU A 80 3.36 -29.85 -15.82
C LEU A 80 4.47 -30.85 -15.47
N ALA A 81 5.67 -30.39 -15.11
CA ALA A 81 6.78 -31.28 -14.73
C ALA A 81 6.50 -32.04 -13.41
N VAL A 82 5.89 -31.39 -12.42
CA VAL A 82 5.46 -32.04 -11.17
C VAL A 82 4.33 -33.03 -11.43
N GLU A 83 3.41 -32.71 -12.34
CA GLU A 83 2.36 -33.64 -12.77
C GLU A 83 2.94 -34.90 -13.44
N ASP A 84 3.94 -34.73 -14.33
CA ASP A 84 4.64 -35.85 -14.96
C ASP A 84 5.35 -36.72 -13.93
N GLU A 85 6.00 -36.12 -12.93
CA GLU A 85 6.66 -36.86 -11.84
C GLU A 85 5.64 -37.62 -10.97
N ILE A 86 4.49 -37.02 -10.65
CA ILE A 86 3.42 -37.68 -9.89
C ILE A 86 2.86 -38.86 -10.70
N ALA A 87 2.61 -38.67 -12.00
CA ALA A 87 2.14 -39.73 -12.89
C ALA A 87 3.15 -40.88 -12.97
N GLU A 88 4.44 -40.57 -13.08
CA GLU A 88 5.51 -41.57 -13.11
C GLU A 88 5.57 -42.36 -11.79
N ARG A 89 5.49 -41.69 -10.64
CA ARG A 89 5.48 -42.36 -9.32
C ARG A 89 4.27 -43.26 -9.14
N ILE A 90 3.10 -42.84 -9.61
CA ILE A 90 1.87 -43.66 -9.59
C ILE A 90 2.08 -44.90 -10.46
N GLU A 91 2.64 -44.77 -11.66
CA GLU A 91 2.90 -45.90 -12.55
C GLU A 91 3.93 -46.87 -11.97
N GLN A 92 5.01 -46.35 -11.37
CA GLN A 92 6.01 -47.17 -10.66
C GLN A 92 5.37 -47.94 -9.50
N ALA A 93 4.54 -47.28 -8.68
CA ALA A 93 3.82 -47.92 -7.59
C ALA A 93 2.84 -48.98 -8.10
N ASN A 94 2.13 -48.70 -9.20
CA ASN A 94 1.22 -49.64 -9.85
C ASN A 94 1.97 -50.89 -10.36
N SER A 95 3.12 -50.71 -11.00
CA SER A 95 3.99 -51.82 -11.45
C SER A 95 4.43 -52.71 -10.27
N MET A 96 4.81 -52.11 -9.13
CA MET A 96 5.16 -52.87 -7.93
C MET A 96 3.97 -53.67 -7.38
N ARG A 97 2.78 -53.08 -7.33
CA ARG A 97 1.54 -53.75 -6.89
C ARG A 97 1.17 -54.92 -7.81
N LEU A 98 1.29 -54.74 -9.13
CA LEU A 98 1.05 -55.80 -10.12
C LEU A 98 1.98 -57.00 -9.93
N LYS A 99 3.28 -56.76 -9.72
CA LYS A 99 4.25 -57.83 -9.42
C LYS A 99 3.92 -58.56 -8.12
N GLN A 100 3.47 -57.83 -7.10
CA GLN A 100 3.06 -58.42 -5.83
C GLN A 100 1.82 -59.32 -5.99
N LEU A 101 0.84 -58.88 -6.80
CA LEU A 101 -0.33 -59.67 -7.15
C LEU A 101 0.04 -60.93 -7.94
N GLU A 102 0.92 -60.81 -8.93
CA GLU A 102 1.39 -61.94 -9.73
C GLU A 102 2.06 -63.01 -8.86
N ARG A 103 2.92 -62.57 -7.93
CA ARG A 103 3.53 -63.48 -6.94
C ARG A 103 2.49 -64.16 -6.06
N ALA A 104 1.52 -63.41 -5.54
CA ALA A 104 0.46 -63.97 -4.70
C ALA A 104 -0.42 -64.98 -5.47
N ARG A 105 -0.72 -64.70 -6.75
CA ARG A 105 -1.43 -65.63 -7.64
C ARG A 105 -0.64 -66.91 -7.85
N TYR A 106 0.66 -66.80 -8.13
CA TYR A 106 1.52 -67.96 -8.29
C TYR A 106 1.60 -68.81 -7.02
N GLU A 107 1.78 -68.18 -5.85
CA GLU A 107 1.81 -68.89 -4.56
C GLU A 107 0.49 -69.60 -4.26
N ALA A 108 -0.66 -68.98 -4.55
CA ALA A 108 -1.98 -69.60 -4.39
C ALA A 108 -2.18 -70.80 -5.33
N GLU A 109 -1.77 -70.67 -6.60
CA GLU A 109 -1.87 -71.77 -7.57
C GLU A 109 -0.92 -72.93 -7.24
N LEU A 110 0.28 -72.63 -6.71
CA LEU A 110 1.21 -73.65 -6.24
C LEU A 110 0.65 -74.40 -5.03
N ALA A 111 0.06 -73.68 -4.06
CA ALA A 111 -0.60 -74.30 -2.90
C ALA A 111 -1.78 -75.18 -3.34
N ARG A 112 -2.59 -74.72 -4.30
CA ARG A 112 -3.67 -75.52 -4.92
C ARG A 112 -3.15 -76.83 -5.50
N ARG A 113 -2.08 -76.78 -6.30
CA ARG A 113 -1.49 -77.99 -6.91
C ARG A 113 -0.95 -78.96 -5.87
N ARG A 114 -0.35 -78.47 -4.78
CA ARG A 114 0.12 -79.30 -3.67
C ARG A 114 -1.04 -80.02 -2.97
N TYR A 115 -2.12 -79.29 -2.68
CA TYR A 115 -3.32 -79.87 -2.11
C TYR A 115 -3.94 -80.93 -3.03
N MET A 116 -4.10 -80.64 -4.32
CA MET A 116 -4.70 -81.57 -5.30
C MET A 116 -3.89 -82.86 -5.52
N ASN A 117 -2.59 -82.85 -5.21
CA ASN A 117 -1.70 -84.00 -5.38
C ASN A 117 -1.49 -84.82 -4.09
N VAL A 118 -2.09 -84.42 -2.95
CA VAL A 118 -1.97 -85.17 -1.69
C VAL A 118 -2.86 -86.42 -1.72
N ASP A 119 -2.36 -87.53 -1.17
CA ASP A 119 -3.19 -88.73 -0.98
C ASP A 119 -4.29 -88.46 0.07
N PRO A 120 -5.58 -88.68 -0.23
CA PRO A 120 -6.68 -88.50 0.72
C PRO A 120 -6.54 -89.31 2.02
N ALA A 121 -5.79 -90.42 2.02
CA ALA A 121 -5.53 -91.19 3.23
C ALA A 121 -4.69 -90.41 4.27
N ASN A 122 -3.90 -89.41 3.83
CA ASN A 122 -3.08 -88.56 4.69
C ASN A 122 -3.86 -87.33 5.18
N ARG A 123 -4.99 -87.57 5.88
CA ARG A 123 -5.97 -86.54 6.27
C ARG A 123 -5.37 -85.29 6.93
N MET A 124 -4.46 -85.47 7.90
CA MET A 124 -3.82 -84.34 8.60
C MET A 124 -2.96 -83.47 7.67
N VAL A 125 -2.31 -84.08 6.66
CA VAL A 125 -1.51 -83.35 5.67
C VAL A 125 -2.44 -82.60 4.70
N ALA A 126 -3.53 -83.23 4.28
CA ALA A 126 -4.56 -82.61 3.45
C ALA A 126 -5.18 -81.39 4.14
N ASP A 127 -5.58 -81.51 5.41
CA ASP A 127 -6.15 -80.41 6.21
C ASP A 127 -5.16 -79.23 6.32
N THR A 128 -3.87 -79.52 6.48
CA THR A 128 -2.82 -78.48 6.57
C THR A 128 -2.58 -77.78 5.22
N LEU A 129 -2.56 -78.53 4.11
CA LEU A 129 -2.41 -77.97 2.77
C LEU A 129 -3.64 -77.17 2.32
N GLU A 130 -4.84 -77.60 2.74
CA GLU A 130 -6.08 -76.85 2.53
C GLU A 130 -6.05 -75.51 3.28
N ALA A 131 -5.61 -75.52 4.55
CA ALA A 131 -5.46 -74.31 5.34
C ALA A 131 -4.46 -73.33 4.69
N ASP A 132 -3.28 -73.81 4.25
CA ASP A 132 -2.30 -72.98 3.53
C ASP A 132 -2.88 -72.44 2.22
N TRP A 133 -3.58 -73.26 1.42
CA TRP A 133 -4.22 -72.77 0.20
C TRP A 133 -5.27 -71.69 0.48
N ASN A 134 -6.13 -71.89 1.48
CA ASN A 134 -7.13 -70.91 1.90
C ASN A 134 -6.50 -69.62 2.44
N ASP A 135 -5.36 -69.69 3.14
CA ASP A 135 -4.59 -68.50 3.56
C ASP A 135 -4.02 -67.74 2.36
N ARG A 136 -3.47 -68.44 1.36
CA ARG A 136 -2.96 -67.81 0.12
C ARG A 136 -4.07 -67.16 -0.69
N LEU A 137 -5.25 -67.78 -0.77
CA LEU A 137 -6.43 -67.21 -1.44
C LEU A 137 -6.91 -65.93 -0.74
N ARG A 138 -7.03 -65.94 0.59
CA ARG A 138 -7.38 -64.72 1.35
C ARG A 138 -6.36 -63.60 1.17
N ARG A 139 -5.07 -63.94 1.13
CA ARG A 139 -4.01 -62.96 0.87
C ARG A 139 -4.09 -62.38 -0.55
N LEU A 140 -4.39 -63.21 -1.54
CA LEU A 140 -4.57 -62.77 -2.92
C LEU A 140 -5.77 -61.80 -3.04
N ASP A 141 -6.91 -62.16 -2.45
CA ASP A 141 -8.12 -61.34 -2.44
C ASP A 141 -7.90 -59.99 -1.75
N ALA A 142 -7.27 -59.99 -0.57
CA ALA A 142 -6.90 -58.76 0.14
C ALA A 142 -6.00 -57.84 -0.70
N LEU A 143 -5.01 -58.40 -1.41
CA LEU A 143 -4.15 -57.62 -2.30
C LEU A 143 -4.89 -57.08 -3.53
N GLN A 144 -5.89 -57.81 -4.04
CA GLN A 144 -6.72 -57.34 -5.16
C GLN A 144 -7.61 -56.18 -4.74
N GLN A 145 -8.29 -56.30 -3.60
CA GLN A 145 -9.14 -55.23 -3.06
C GLN A 145 -8.35 -53.96 -2.76
N GLU A 146 -7.17 -54.08 -2.17
CA GLU A 146 -6.31 -52.93 -1.89
C GLU A 146 -5.83 -52.25 -3.19
N HIS A 147 -5.47 -53.04 -4.21
CA HIS A 147 -5.12 -52.48 -5.51
C HIS A 147 -6.29 -51.72 -6.14
N ASP A 148 -7.49 -52.29 -6.16
CA ASP A 148 -8.66 -51.64 -6.75
C ASP A 148 -9.00 -50.32 -6.03
N ARG A 149 -8.88 -50.29 -4.70
CA ARG A 149 -9.06 -49.08 -3.90
C ARG A 149 -8.03 -48.00 -4.23
N LEU A 150 -6.75 -48.38 -4.29
CA LEU A 150 -5.67 -47.45 -4.61
C LEU A 150 -5.78 -46.96 -6.06
N ARG A 151 -6.16 -47.82 -7.01
CA ARG A 151 -6.38 -47.45 -8.41
C ARG A 151 -7.48 -46.39 -8.56
N GLN A 152 -8.58 -46.51 -7.82
CA GLN A 152 -9.63 -45.48 -7.81
C GLN A 152 -9.12 -44.14 -7.25
N SER A 153 -8.31 -44.17 -6.19
CA SER A 153 -7.69 -42.97 -5.64
C SER A 153 -6.72 -42.31 -6.63
N ASP A 154 -5.87 -43.11 -7.28
CA ASP A 154 -4.90 -42.65 -8.27
C ASP A 154 -5.59 -42.03 -9.51
N GLN A 155 -6.71 -42.62 -9.97
CA GLN A 155 -7.52 -42.09 -11.07
C GLN A 155 -8.13 -40.72 -10.75
N ASN A 156 -8.59 -40.50 -9.52
CA ASN A 156 -9.13 -39.21 -9.10
C ASN A 156 -8.05 -38.12 -9.06
N LEU A 157 -6.81 -38.47 -8.68
CA LEU A 157 -5.67 -37.55 -8.63
C LEU A 157 -5.19 -37.15 -10.03
N LEU A 158 -5.24 -38.07 -10.99
CA LEU A 158 -4.79 -37.87 -12.38
C LEU A 158 -5.91 -37.41 -13.34
N GLY A 159 -7.12 -37.13 -12.84
CA GLY A 159 -8.25 -36.76 -13.70
C GLY A 159 -8.01 -35.50 -14.51
N ASP A 160 -8.35 -35.53 -15.81
CA ASP A 160 -8.19 -34.39 -16.74
C ASP A 160 -8.95 -33.13 -16.28
N GLU A 161 -10.02 -33.30 -15.52
CA GLU A 161 -10.77 -32.19 -14.93
C GLU A 161 -9.99 -31.47 -13.83
N ALA A 162 -9.27 -32.21 -12.97
CA ALA A 162 -8.40 -31.62 -11.96
C ALA A 162 -7.23 -30.88 -12.61
N ARG A 163 -6.64 -31.47 -13.66
CA ARG A 163 -5.57 -30.84 -14.48
C ARG A 163 -6.03 -29.53 -15.11
N THR A 164 -7.23 -29.53 -15.69
CA THR A 164 -7.80 -28.33 -16.31
C THR A 164 -8.03 -27.23 -15.27
N ARG A 165 -8.53 -27.58 -14.08
CA ARG A 165 -8.72 -26.61 -12.99
C ARG A 165 -7.40 -26.02 -12.50
N ILE A 166 -6.35 -26.84 -12.34
CA ILE A 166 -5.03 -26.37 -11.94
C ILE A 166 -4.45 -25.41 -12.98
N ARG A 167 -4.55 -25.73 -14.28
CA ARG A 167 -4.10 -24.83 -15.36
C ARG A 167 -4.84 -23.50 -15.35
N VAL A 168 -6.17 -23.53 -15.25
CA VAL A 168 -6.99 -22.32 -15.16
C VAL A 168 -6.58 -21.48 -13.95
N LEU A 169 -6.30 -22.11 -12.80
CA LEU A 169 -5.83 -21.40 -11.60
C LEU A 169 -4.42 -20.83 -11.75
N ALA A 170 -3.53 -21.50 -12.47
CA ALA A 170 -2.18 -21.02 -12.76
C ALA A 170 -2.21 -19.83 -13.73
N ASP A 171 -3.03 -19.91 -14.80
CA ASP A 171 -3.29 -18.81 -15.73
C ASP A 171 -3.93 -17.61 -15.02
N ASP A 172 -4.81 -17.88 -14.06
CA ASP A 172 -5.56 -16.88 -13.31
C ASP A 172 -4.92 -16.49 -11.97
N PHE A 173 -3.62 -16.79 -11.79
CA PHE A 173 -2.91 -16.55 -10.53
C PHE A 173 -3.00 -15.08 -10.08
N ALA A 174 -2.99 -14.13 -11.03
CA ALA A 174 -3.11 -12.71 -10.74
C ALA A 174 -4.44 -12.36 -10.06
N ASN A 175 -5.55 -12.97 -10.49
CA ASN A 175 -6.85 -12.74 -9.88
C ASN A 175 -6.95 -13.46 -8.53
N LEU A 176 -6.44 -14.69 -8.42
CA LEU A 176 -6.36 -15.41 -7.15
C LEU A 176 -5.58 -14.61 -6.10
N TRP A 177 -4.40 -14.09 -6.45
CA TRP A 177 -3.55 -13.33 -5.55
C TRP A 177 -4.24 -12.06 -5.02
N ASN A 178 -4.98 -11.38 -5.90
CA ASN A 178 -5.68 -10.13 -5.60
C ASN A 178 -7.08 -10.33 -4.99
N ASP A 179 -7.64 -11.55 -5.01
CA ASP A 179 -8.97 -11.85 -4.50
C ASP A 179 -9.05 -11.55 -2.99
N LYS A 180 -10.04 -10.74 -2.60
CA LYS A 180 -10.26 -10.34 -1.21
C LYS A 180 -10.61 -11.51 -0.29
N ARG A 181 -11.11 -12.62 -0.83
CA ARG A 181 -11.45 -13.84 -0.09
C ARG A 181 -10.22 -14.59 0.41
N VAL A 182 -9.09 -14.47 -0.30
CA VAL A 182 -7.83 -15.08 0.13
C VAL A 182 -7.31 -14.36 1.37
N GLU A 183 -7.02 -15.09 2.42
CA GLU A 183 -6.53 -14.52 3.66
C GLU A 183 -5.06 -14.12 3.57
N SER A 184 -4.62 -13.20 4.45
CA SER A 184 -3.21 -12.78 4.51
C SER A 184 -2.27 -13.95 4.83
N VAL A 185 -2.73 -14.89 5.68
CA VAL A 185 -1.94 -16.09 6.05
C VAL A 185 -1.70 -16.98 4.84
N GLU A 186 -2.70 -17.17 3.98
CA GLU A 186 -2.60 -17.97 2.77
C GLU A 186 -1.64 -17.34 1.76
N ARG A 187 -1.70 -16.02 1.56
CA ARG A 187 -0.72 -15.31 0.70
C ARG A 187 0.71 -15.47 1.20
N LYS A 188 0.93 -15.38 2.52
CA LYS A 188 2.26 -15.60 3.11
C LYS A 188 2.74 -17.04 2.93
N ARG A 189 1.84 -18.02 3.00
CA ARG A 189 2.17 -19.43 2.71
C ARG A 189 2.58 -19.60 1.25
N MET A 190 1.78 -19.10 0.30
CA MET A 190 2.09 -19.14 -1.13
C MET A 190 3.43 -18.47 -1.43
N LEU A 191 3.65 -17.26 -0.90
CA LEU A 191 4.95 -16.58 -1.03
C LEU A 191 6.10 -17.44 -0.50
N GLY A 192 5.87 -18.16 0.60
CA GLY A 192 6.88 -19.00 1.20
C GLY A 192 7.33 -20.20 0.40
N LEU A 193 6.51 -20.64 -0.57
CA LEU A 193 6.85 -21.69 -1.52
C LEU A 193 7.73 -21.15 -2.65
N LEU A 194 7.64 -19.86 -2.96
CA LEU A 194 8.32 -19.24 -4.10
C LEU A 194 9.62 -18.54 -3.69
N ILE A 195 9.58 -17.82 -2.57
CA ILE A 195 10.66 -16.95 -2.09
C ILE A 195 11.37 -17.60 -0.89
N GLU A 196 12.69 -17.70 -0.99
CA GLU A 196 13.57 -18.09 0.12
C GLU A 196 13.72 -16.93 1.09
N ASP A 197 14.18 -15.78 0.60
CA ASP A 197 14.32 -14.54 1.36
C ASP A 197 14.30 -13.28 0.48
N VAL A 198 14.15 -12.13 1.14
CA VAL A 198 14.20 -10.80 0.52
C VAL A 198 15.18 -9.92 1.30
N THR A 199 16.21 -9.44 0.64
CA THR A 199 17.19 -8.52 1.22
C THR A 199 16.81 -7.07 0.92
N LEU A 200 16.73 -6.23 1.95
CA LEU A 200 16.40 -4.81 1.83
C LEU A 200 17.58 -3.91 2.17
N ILE A 201 17.85 -2.92 1.30
CA ILE A 201 18.86 -1.89 1.52
C ILE A 201 18.21 -0.51 1.37
N LYS A 202 18.14 0.23 2.47
CA LYS A 202 17.65 1.61 2.48
C LYS A 202 18.78 2.60 2.14
N SER A 203 18.71 3.23 0.96
CA SER A 203 19.67 4.24 0.46
C SER A 203 18.95 5.55 0.12
N GLU A 204 18.92 6.04 -1.13
CA GLU A 204 17.99 7.10 -1.56
C GLU A 204 16.61 6.51 -1.85
N ARG A 205 16.60 5.44 -2.65
CA ARG A 205 15.49 4.50 -2.83
C ARG A 205 15.66 3.31 -1.87
N VAL A 206 14.74 2.35 -1.94
CA VAL A 206 14.87 1.07 -1.25
C VAL A 206 15.16 0.00 -2.29
N SER A 207 16.37 -0.54 -2.26
CA SER A 207 16.77 -1.66 -3.10
C SER A 207 16.28 -2.96 -2.47
N ILE A 208 15.68 -3.80 -3.29
CA ILE A 208 15.03 -5.05 -2.92
C ILE A 208 15.69 -6.14 -3.77
N HIS A 209 16.38 -7.07 -3.11
CA HIS A 209 16.94 -8.26 -3.74
C HIS A 209 16.14 -9.48 -3.30
N VAL A 210 15.51 -10.16 -4.26
CA VAL A 210 14.65 -11.31 -4.03
C VAL A 210 15.39 -12.57 -4.43
N ARG A 211 15.48 -13.53 -3.51
CA ARG A 211 16.04 -14.85 -3.79
C ARG A 211 14.92 -15.88 -3.82
N PHE A 212 14.73 -16.51 -4.98
CA PHE A 212 13.74 -17.56 -5.15
C PHE A 212 14.28 -18.90 -4.65
N ARG A 213 13.38 -19.82 -4.28
CA ARG A 213 13.76 -21.18 -3.85
C ARG A 213 14.50 -21.98 -4.94
N GLY A 214 14.35 -21.58 -6.21
CA GLY A 214 15.09 -22.13 -7.36
C GLY A 214 16.47 -21.51 -7.58
N GLY A 215 16.99 -20.70 -6.66
CA GLY A 215 18.32 -20.07 -6.77
C GLY A 215 18.39 -18.83 -7.66
N CYS A 216 17.38 -18.59 -8.50
CA CYS A 216 17.24 -17.35 -9.26
C CYS A 216 17.16 -16.14 -8.32
N THR A 217 17.78 -15.03 -8.72
CA THR A 217 17.76 -13.78 -7.97
C THR A 217 17.31 -12.63 -8.85
N THR A 218 16.43 -11.79 -8.33
CA THR A 218 15.93 -10.59 -9.03
C THR A 218 16.09 -9.37 -8.14
N SER A 219 16.47 -8.24 -8.72
CA SER A 219 16.66 -6.98 -7.99
C SER A 219 15.75 -5.90 -8.56
N LEU A 220 15.18 -5.08 -7.67
CA LEU A 220 14.33 -3.95 -8.05
C LEU A 220 14.40 -2.84 -6.99
N ASP A 221 14.03 -1.62 -7.40
CA ASP A 221 14.11 -0.43 -6.54
C ASP A 221 12.75 0.26 -6.38
N VAL A 222 12.38 0.55 -5.14
CA VAL A 222 11.13 1.26 -4.80
C VAL A 222 11.45 2.63 -4.19
N ASP A 223 10.71 3.65 -4.62
CA ASP A 223 10.83 4.99 -4.05
C ASP A 223 10.37 5.02 -2.59
N LYS A 224 11.09 5.80 -1.79
CA LYS A 224 10.68 6.01 -0.41
C LYS A 224 9.40 6.85 -0.34
N PRO A 225 8.55 6.61 0.66
CA PRO A 225 7.50 7.55 0.98
C PRO A 225 8.11 8.92 1.26
N LYS A 226 7.53 9.98 0.68
CA LYS A 226 7.91 11.36 0.98
C LYS A 226 7.83 11.58 2.49
N SER A 227 8.81 12.31 3.05
CA SER A 227 8.82 12.62 4.47
C SER A 227 7.56 13.40 4.84
N MET A 228 7.04 13.20 6.06
CA MET A 228 5.85 13.92 6.51
C MET A 228 6.07 15.44 6.50
N ALA A 229 7.30 15.90 6.74
CA ALA A 229 7.67 17.30 6.60
C ALA A 229 7.46 17.81 5.17
N LEU A 230 7.84 17.03 4.15
CA LEU A 230 7.64 17.38 2.75
C LEU A 230 6.17 17.28 2.34
N VAL A 231 5.45 16.25 2.81
CA VAL A 231 4.00 16.07 2.54
C VAL A 231 3.17 17.22 3.14
N ARG A 232 3.57 17.72 4.32
CA ARG A 232 2.88 18.83 5.00
C ARG A 232 3.15 20.20 4.37
N LYS A 233 4.22 20.35 3.57
CA LYS A 233 4.51 21.61 2.89
C LYS A 233 3.41 21.91 1.87
N THR A 234 3.00 23.16 1.83
CA THR A 234 2.11 23.66 0.77
C THR A 234 2.83 23.56 -0.56
N GLN A 235 2.12 23.08 -1.59
CA GLN A 235 2.68 22.95 -2.92
C GLN A 235 3.08 24.34 -3.45
N PRO A 236 4.25 24.49 -4.12
CA PRO A 236 4.70 25.79 -4.63
C PRO A 236 3.66 26.49 -5.50
N ALA A 237 2.93 25.74 -6.34
CA ALA A 237 1.85 26.29 -7.16
C ALA A 237 0.76 26.99 -6.34
N VAL A 238 0.35 26.41 -5.21
CA VAL A 238 -0.64 27.01 -4.31
C VAL A 238 -0.07 28.25 -3.61
N VAL A 239 1.22 28.25 -3.29
CA VAL A 239 1.91 29.41 -2.72
C VAL A 239 1.93 30.56 -3.73
N SER A 240 2.22 30.29 -5.01
CA SER A 240 2.17 31.29 -6.09
C SER A 240 0.76 31.86 -6.28
N VAL A 241 -0.27 31.02 -6.25
CA VAL A 241 -1.68 31.49 -6.35
C VAL A 241 -2.03 32.39 -5.16
N ILE A 242 -1.59 32.05 -3.94
CA ILE A 242 -1.77 32.92 -2.76
C ILE A 242 -1.06 34.25 -2.98
N ASP A 243 0.17 34.22 -3.48
CA ASP A 243 0.97 35.41 -3.72
C ASP A 243 0.31 36.36 -4.72
N GLU A 244 -0.26 35.83 -5.80
CA GLU A 244 -1.01 36.61 -6.79
C GLU A 244 -2.31 37.19 -6.20
N LEU A 245 -3.10 36.37 -5.51
CA LEU A 245 -4.38 36.81 -4.96
C LEU A 245 -4.22 37.90 -3.89
N LEU A 246 -3.09 37.93 -3.17
CA LEU A 246 -2.80 38.95 -2.16
C LEU A 246 -2.63 40.37 -2.72
N GLU A 247 -2.42 40.53 -4.04
CA GLU A 247 -2.43 41.86 -4.70
C GLU A 247 -3.82 42.52 -4.60
N THR A 248 -4.88 41.73 -4.68
CA THR A 248 -6.26 42.25 -4.81
C THR A 248 -7.15 41.90 -3.62
N TYR A 249 -6.88 40.80 -2.92
CA TYR A 249 -7.78 40.21 -1.93
C TYR A 249 -7.15 40.11 -0.54
N THR A 250 -7.97 40.27 0.50
CA THR A 250 -7.59 40.04 1.90
C THR A 250 -7.37 38.56 2.20
N ASP A 251 -6.67 38.21 3.30
CA ASP A 251 -6.45 36.82 3.71
C ASP A 251 -7.77 36.00 3.80
N GLN A 252 -8.92 36.63 4.11
CA GLN A 252 -10.24 35.97 4.04
C GLN A 252 -10.65 35.59 2.64
N GLU A 253 -10.59 36.58 1.75
CA GLU A 253 -11.07 36.46 0.38
C GLU A 253 -10.16 35.52 -0.39
N VAL A 254 -8.84 35.58 -0.16
CA VAL A 254 -7.88 34.59 -0.66
C VAL A 254 -8.28 33.18 -0.22
N ALA A 255 -8.60 32.96 1.05
CA ALA A 255 -9.03 31.65 1.52
C ALA A 255 -10.31 31.17 0.83
N THR A 256 -11.30 32.06 0.64
CA THR A 256 -12.54 31.76 -0.08
C THR A 256 -12.26 31.39 -1.55
N ARG A 257 -11.46 32.20 -2.26
CA ARG A 257 -11.07 31.96 -3.65
C ARG A 257 -10.30 30.65 -3.83
N LEU A 258 -9.34 30.35 -2.95
CA LEU A 258 -8.63 29.07 -2.98
C LEU A 258 -9.58 27.88 -2.86
N ASN A 259 -10.59 27.99 -1.99
CA ASN A 259 -11.60 26.96 -1.82
C ASN A 259 -12.53 26.85 -3.02
N GLU A 260 -12.86 27.95 -3.70
CA GLU A 260 -13.63 27.97 -4.96
C GLU A 260 -12.85 27.32 -6.12
N LEU A 261 -11.53 27.54 -6.16
CA LEU A 261 -10.62 26.92 -7.13
C LEU A 261 -10.33 25.43 -6.84
N GLY A 262 -10.89 24.87 -5.77
CA GLY A 262 -10.74 23.46 -5.41
C GLY A 262 -9.40 23.11 -4.74
N HIS A 263 -8.60 24.09 -4.35
CA HIS A 263 -7.36 23.83 -3.63
C HIS A 263 -7.65 23.34 -2.20
N THR A 264 -6.90 22.34 -1.75
CA THR A 264 -6.97 21.81 -0.38
C THR A 264 -5.58 21.66 0.22
N ASN A 265 -5.50 21.58 1.55
CA ASN A 265 -4.25 21.26 2.23
C ASN A 265 -3.92 19.76 2.13
N TRP A 266 -2.78 19.34 2.69
CA TRP A 266 -2.35 17.93 2.73
C TRP A 266 -3.33 16.98 3.44
N GLN A 267 -4.28 17.50 4.23
CA GLN A 267 -5.35 16.73 4.90
C GLN A 267 -6.68 16.78 4.14
N HIS A 268 -6.70 17.33 2.92
CA HIS A 268 -7.93 17.58 2.14
C HIS A 268 -8.94 18.50 2.85
N GLN A 269 -8.45 19.37 3.73
CA GLN A 269 -9.27 20.37 4.40
C GLN A 269 -9.27 21.68 3.62
N ARG A 270 -10.37 22.43 3.78
CA ARG A 270 -10.53 23.79 3.26
C ARG A 270 -9.57 24.78 3.92
N PHE A 271 -9.20 25.82 3.18
CA PHE A 271 -8.43 26.96 3.65
C PHE A 271 -9.29 27.88 4.50
N THR A 272 -8.65 28.51 5.48
CA THR A 272 -9.24 29.55 6.35
C THR A 272 -8.28 30.74 6.36
N ALA A 273 -8.76 31.94 6.72
CA ALA A 273 -7.91 33.13 6.78
C ALA A 273 -6.66 32.92 7.64
N ARG A 274 -6.79 32.23 8.79
CA ARG A 274 -5.66 31.87 9.66
C ARG A 274 -4.65 30.94 8.97
N LYS A 275 -5.12 29.97 8.18
CA LYS A 275 -4.23 29.09 7.41
C LYS A 275 -3.49 29.85 6.31
N VAL A 276 -4.15 30.79 5.63
CA VAL A 276 -3.52 31.66 4.63
C VAL A 276 -2.48 32.57 5.27
N ALA A 277 -2.81 33.21 6.40
CA ALA A 277 -1.87 34.03 7.16
C ALA A 277 -0.63 33.24 7.60
N LEU A 278 -0.81 31.98 8.05
CA LEU A 278 0.30 31.09 8.40
C LEU A 278 1.17 30.75 7.18
N ILE A 279 0.57 30.48 6.02
CA ILE A 279 1.32 30.22 4.78
C ILE A 279 2.11 31.46 4.39
N ARG A 280 1.46 32.63 4.41
CA ARG A 280 2.11 33.91 4.13
C ARG A 280 3.33 34.13 5.01
N THR A 281 3.24 33.93 6.33
CA THR A 281 4.41 34.09 7.21
C THR A 281 5.46 33.01 7.00
N THR A 282 5.05 31.76 6.78
CA THR A 282 5.97 30.63 6.56
C THR A 282 6.79 30.78 5.28
N TYR A 283 6.17 31.30 4.22
CA TYR A 283 6.80 31.49 2.91
C TYR A 283 7.25 32.95 2.68
N SER A 284 7.21 33.79 3.73
CA SER A 284 7.61 35.21 3.67
C SER A 284 6.97 36.01 2.55
N LEU A 285 5.70 35.73 2.23
CA LEU A 285 4.96 36.50 1.23
C LEU A 285 4.55 37.85 1.81
N ARG A 286 4.67 38.91 1.01
CA ARG A 286 4.23 40.26 1.41
C ARG A 286 2.73 40.27 1.65
N SER A 287 2.33 40.77 2.81
CA SER A 287 0.93 40.99 3.16
C SER A 287 0.27 42.05 2.29
N ARG A 288 -1.05 41.99 2.20
CA ARG A 288 -1.84 43.02 1.52
C ARG A 288 -1.57 44.42 2.07
N PHE A 289 -1.35 44.55 3.38
CA PHE A 289 -0.95 45.82 3.99
C PHE A 289 0.37 46.33 3.43
N GLU A 290 1.41 45.50 3.42
CA GLU A 290 2.74 45.87 2.90
C GLU A 290 2.71 46.22 1.42
N ARG A 291 1.92 45.47 0.62
CA ARG A 291 1.73 45.76 -0.82
C ARG A 291 1.08 47.12 -1.03
N LEU A 292 -0.04 47.39 -0.37
CA LEU A 292 -0.71 48.69 -0.45
C LEU A 292 0.17 49.84 0.07
N ARG A 293 0.97 49.61 1.12
CA ARG A 293 1.97 50.57 1.58
C ARG A 293 3.05 50.84 0.53
N SER A 294 3.51 49.82 -0.17
CA SER A 294 4.50 49.98 -1.26
C SER A 294 3.95 50.75 -2.47
N LEU A 295 2.62 50.77 -2.65
CA LEU A 295 1.93 51.59 -3.65
C LEU A 295 1.72 53.05 -3.18
N GLY A 296 2.18 53.41 -1.97
CA GLY A 296 2.06 54.78 -1.44
C GLY A 296 0.74 55.08 -0.73
N LEU A 297 -0.10 54.07 -0.45
CA LEU A 297 -1.33 54.31 0.29
C LEU A 297 -1.05 54.67 1.75
N LEU A 298 -1.81 55.63 2.26
CA LEU A 298 -1.63 56.22 3.58
C LEU A 298 -2.56 55.59 4.62
N THR A 299 -2.09 55.55 5.86
CA THR A 299 -2.93 55.22 7.01
C THR A 299 -3.90 56.35 7.30
N GLY A 300 -5.02 56.04 7.96
CA GLY A 300 -5.97 57.08 8.39
C GLY A 300 -5.34 58.14 9.30
N ALA A 301 -4.31 57.77 10.07
CA ALA A 301 -3.53 58.68 10.91
C ALA A 301 -2.67 59.66 10.10
N GLU A 302 -1.94 59.15 9.11
CA GLU A 302 -1.12 59.99 8.22
C GLU A 302 -1.99 60.96 7.41
N LEU A 303 -3.12 60.48 6.87
CA LEU A 303 -4.03 61.31 6.09
C LEU A 303 -4.76 62.36 6.96
N ALA A 304 -5.11 61.99 8.19
CA ALA A 304 -5.66 62.91 9.18
C ALA A 304 -4.70 64.05 9.49
N ALA A 305 -3.40 63.75 9.66
CA ALA A 305 -2.37 64.75 9.87
C ALA A 305 -2.20 65.68 8.66
N GLN A 306 -2.22 65.14 7.43
CA GLN A 306 -2.11 65.94 6.20
C GLN A 306 -3.27 66.92 5.99
N LEU A 307 -4.48 66.52 6.36
CA LEU A 307 -5.69 67.34 6.18
C LEU A 307 -6.07 68.16 7.41
N GLU A 308 -5.31 68.04 8.51
CA GLU A 308 -5.59 68.65 9.82
C GLU A 308 -7.00 68.32 10.35
N VAL A 309 -7.43 67.07 10.21
CA VAL A 309 -8.71 66.57 10.72
C VAL A 309 -8.52 65.36 11.63
N SER A 310 -9.58 64.95 12.33
CA SER A 310 -9.54 63.74 13.15
C SER A 310 -9.56 62.46 12.31
N GLN A 311 -8.94 61.38 12.80
CA GLN A 311 -8.95 60.07 12.12
C GLN A 311 -10.38 59.52 11.92
N THR A 312 -11.29 59.82 12.83
CA THR A 312 -12.70 59.40 12.72
C THR A 312 -13.38 60.07 11.52
N THR A 313 -13.04 61.34 11.24
CA THR A 313 -13.51 62.07 10.04
C THR A 313 -13.02 61.40 8.76
N ILE A 314 -11.74 61.01 8.69
CA ILE A 314 -11.18 60.27 7.54
C ILE A 314 -11.91 58.94 7.31
N HIS A 315 -12.14 58.18 8.39
CA HIS A 315 -12.90 56.93 8.30
C HIS A 315 -14.35 57.14 7.86
N GLN A 316 -15.00 58.21 8.30
CA GLN A 316 -16.34 58.58 7.86
C GLN A 316 -16.37 58.93 6.37
N TRP A 317 -15.46 59.78 5.89
CA TRP A 317 -15.36 60.15 4.47
C TRP A 317 -15.05 58.94 3.59
N GLY A 318 -14.20 58.01 4.05
CA GLY A 318 -13.98 56.74 3.37
C GLY A 318 -15.22 55.84 3.29
N ARG A 319 -16.08 55.83 4.31
CA ARG A 319 -17.36 55.09 4.27
C ARG A 319 -18.38 55.75 3.34
N GLN A 320 -18.36 57.08 3.25
CA GLN A 320 -19.20 57.87 2.35
C GLN A 320 -18.74 57.84 0.90
N GLY A 321 -17.55 57.27 0.61
CA GLY A 321 -16.99 57.18 -0.74
C GLY A 321 -16.27 58.46 -1.21
N LEU A 322 -16.12 59.45 -0.34
CA LEU A 322 -15.38 60.69 -0.64
C LEU A 322 -13.87 60.45 -0.73
N LEU A 323 -13.36 59.47 0.02
CA LEU A 323 -11.97 59.03 -0.04
C LEU A 323 -11.93 57.60 -0.58
N LYS A 324 -11.10 57.36 -1.59
CA LYS A 324 -10.83 56.01 -2.09
C LYS A 324 -10.06 55.23 -1.02
N ARG A 325 -10.65 54.10 -0.59
CA ARG A 325 -10.10 53.23 0.45
C ARG A 325 -9.89 51.83 -0.08
N GLN A 326 -8.78 51.21 0.30
CA GLN A 326 -8.46 49.81 0.02
C GLN A 326 -8.46 49.02 1.33
N ILE A 327 -9.29 47.99 1.42
CA ILE A 327 -9.40 47.13 2.61
C ILE A 327 -8.27 46.11 2.58
N TYR A 328 -7.57 45.91 3.70
CA TYR A 328 -6.48 44.93 3.81
C TYR A 328 -6.69 43.85 4.88
N GLY A 329 -7.70 43.96 5.74
CA GLY A 329 -7.94 43.00 6.82
C GLY A 329 -9.38 42.96 7.33
N HIS A 330 -9.65 42.05 8.27
CA HIS A 330 -10.99 41.62 8.67
C HIS A 330 -11.84 42.64 9.45
N ASP A 331 -11.22 43.67 10.06
CA ASP A 331 -11.96 44.69 10.86
C ASP A 331 -12.26 45.96 10.06
N HIS A 332 -12.50 45.84 8.74
CA HIS A 332 -12.57 46.98 7.81
C HIS A 332 -11.32 47.87 7.85
N ARG A 333 -10.18 47.30 8.25
CA ARG A 333 -8.90 48.02 8.25
C ARG A 333 -8.56 48.37 6.81
N CYS A 334 -8.39 49.66 6.57
CA CYS A 334 -8.19 50.19 5.23
C CYS A 334 -7.05 51.19 5.21
N LEU A 335 -6.46 51.33 4.03
CA LEU A 335 -5.55 52.41 3.67
C LEU A 335 -6.24 53.28 2.63
N TYR A 336 -5.77 54.52 2.52
CA TYR A 336 -6.34 55.55 1.66
C TYR A 336 -5.38 55.90 0.54
N GLU A 337 -5.91 56.18 -0.65
CA GLU A 337 -5.10 56.71 -1.73
C GLU A 337 -4.59 58.12 -1.36
N PRO A 338 -3.34 58.47 -1.71
CA PRO A 338 -2.84 59.82 -1.52
C PRO A 338 -3.66 60.80 -2.35
N LEU A 339 -3.92 61.98 -1.78
CA LEU A 339 -4.85 62.96 -2.36
C LEU A 339 -4.27 63.79 -3.51
N GLY A 340 -2.97 63.66 -3.82
CA GLY A 340 -2.33 64.47 -4.86
C GLY A 340 -2.56 65.97 -4.63
N ASP A 341 -3.00 66.67 -5.68
CA ASP A 341 -3.27 68.12 -5.66
C ASP A 341 -4.70 68.47 -5.19
N VAL A 342 -5.37 67.58 -4.47
CA VAL A 342 -6.73 67.84 -3.98
C VAL A 342 -6.69 68.68 -2.70
N VAL A 343 -7.34 69.84 -2.73
CA VAL A 343 -7.50 70.73 -1.57
C VAL A 343 -8.84 70.46 -0.89
N LEU A 344 -8.78 70.30 0.44
CA LEU A 344 -9.96 70.18 1.28
C LEU A 344 -10.57 71.57 1.51
N LEU A 345 -11.75 71.84 0.97
CA LEU A 345 -12.60 72.92 1.44
C LEU A 345 -13.35 72.45 2.69
N ARG A 346 -12.98 72.99 3.84
CA ARG A 346 -13.64 72.69 5.12
C ARG A 346 -15.11 73.12 5.07
N GLY A 347 -16.00 72.20 5.38
CA GLY A 347 -17.40 72.49 5.59
C GLY A 347 -17.63 73.33 6.85
N THR A 348 -18.69 74.12 6.89
CA THR A 348 -19.07 74.89 8.09
C THR A 348 -20.12 74.12 8.89
N GLY A 349 -19.91 73.96 10.20
CA GLY A 349 -20.93 73.44 11.11
C GLY A 349 -21.96 74.50 11.49
N GLY A 350 -23.20 74.10 11.81
CA GLY A 350 -24.27 75.01 12.26
C GLY A 350 -25.64 74.69 11.66
N ARG A 351 -26.63 75.60 11.83
CA ARG A 351 -28.02 75.44 11.32
C ARG A 351 -28.09 75.28 9.79
N LYS A 352 -27.06 75.68 9.05
CA LYS A 352 -26.87 75.43 7.61
C LYS A 352 -25.50 74.76 7.40
N ALA A 353 -25.40 73.50 7.76
CA ALA A 353 -24.15 72.77 7.62
C ALA A 353 -23.83 72.53 6.14
N THR A 354 -22.61 72.87 5.71
CA THR A 354 -22.08 72.52 4.39
C THR A 354 -21.13 71.34 4.53
N PRO A 355 -21.26 70.29 3.72
CA PRO A 355 -20.32 69.19 3.75
C PRO A 355 -18.94 69.65 3.26
N PRO A 356 -17.85 69.07 3.80
CA PRO A 356 -16.52 69.28 3.27
C PRO A 356 -16.46 68.81 1.81
N THR A 357 -15.85 69.61 0.95
CA THR A 357 -15.74 69.31 -0.48
C THR A 357 -14.27 69.19 -0.85
N PHE A 358 -13.94 68.11 -1.56
CA PHE A 358 -12.61 67.91 -2.13
C PHE A 358 -12.60 68.49 -3.54
N ILE A 359 -11.76 69.50 -3.78
CA ILE A 359 -11.61 70.12 -5.09
C ILE A 359 -10.18 69.85 -5.56
N THR A 360 -10.02 69.36 -6.79
CA THR A 360 -8.72 69.35 -7.48
C THR A 360 -8.24 70.78 -7.67
N ALA A 361 -7.06 71.11 -7.13
CA ALA A 361 -6.43 72.41 -7.30
C ALA A 361 -6.17 72.74 -8.77
#